data_AF-A0A9D4DMC1-F1
#
_entry.id   AF-A0A9D4DMC1-F1
#
_cell.length_a   1.000
_cell.length_b   1.000
_cell.length_c   1.000
_cell.angle_alpha   90.00
_cell.angle_beta   90.00
_cell.angle_gamma   90.00
#
_symmetry.space_group_name_H-M   'P 1'
#
loop_
_entity.id
_entity.type
_entity.pdbx_description
1 polymer ?
#
loop_
_entity_poly.entity_id
_entity_poly.type
_entity_poly.pdbx_seq_one_letter_code
_entity_poly.pdbx_strand_id
1 'polypeptide(L)' 'MKPVKNKSLEIDLINPSNKAVGRNSPETSNNGFYRCDFELPLFPEIGTWTIKAKFGDMLETYAIAPIDVSKF' A
#
# COMPACT_ATOMS: atom_id res chain seq x y z
N MET A 1 -2.88 -1.78 -22.63
CA MET A 1 -2.54 -0.68 -21.69
C MET A 1 -1.02 -0.62 -21.57
N LYS A 2 -0.37 0.55 -21.64
CA LYS A 2 1.10 0.68 -21.51
C LYS A 2 1.48 1.00 -20.04
N PRO A 3 2.60 0.47 -19.51
CA PRO A 3 3.04 0.78 -18.15
C PRO A 3 3.41 2.25 -18.03
N VAL A 4 2.96 2.90 -16.95
CA VAL A 4 3.39 4.26 -16.59
C VAL A 4 4.74 4.13 -15.88
N LYS A 5 5.78 4.76 -16.43
CA LYS A 5 7.15 4.70 -15.88
C LYS A 5 7.51 6.01 -15.18
N ASN A 6 8.49 5.94 -14.28
CA ASN A 6 9.08 7.09 -13.60
C ASN A 6 8.09 8.00 -12.85
N LYS A 7 7.02 7.40 -12.31
CA LYS A 7 6.08 8.09 -11.44
C LYS A 7 6.34 7.73 -9.99
N SER A 8 6.17 8.72 -9.12
CA SER A 8 6.24 8.53 -7.68
C SER A 8 4.98 7.83 -7.19
N LEU A 9 5.10 6.81 -6.34
CA LEU A 9 3.97 6.11 -5.73
C LEU A 9 4.04 6.19 -4.22
N GLU A 10 2.91 6.48 -3.59
CA GLU A 10 2.71 6.37 -2.14
C GLU A 10 1.85 5.15 -1.86
N ILE A 11 2.27 4.34 -0.89
CA ILE A 11 1.54 3.14 -0.47
C ILE A 11 1.33 3.18 1.04
N ASP A 12 0.06 3.12 1.45
CA ASP A 12 -0.38 3.00 2.83
C ASP A 12 -0.91 1.57 3.08
N LEU A 13 -0.49 0.98 4.20
CA LEU A 13 -1.07 -0.24 4.76
C LEU A 13 -2.04 0.17 5.88
N ILE A 14 -3.30 -0.20 5.72
CA ILE A 14 -4.40 0.19 6.61
C ILE A 14 -4.94 -1.06 7.31
N ASN A 15 -5.03 -1.01 8.63
CA ASN A 15 -5.58 -2.10 9.44
C ASN A 15 -7.13 -2.11 9.42
N PRO A 16 -7.80 -3.15 9.99
CA PRO A 16 -9.26 -3.26 10.00
C PRO A 16 -9.95 -2.11 10.76
N SER A 17 -9.29 -1.54 11.77
CA SER A 17 -9.73 -0.32 12.46
C SER A 17 -9.53 0.98 11.65
N ASN A 18 -9.23 0.89 10.34
CA ASN A 18 -9.04 2.01 9.42
C ASN A 18 -7.88 2.96 9.80
N LYS A 19 -6.86 2.44 10.48
CA LYS A 19 -5.64 3.16 10.86
C LYS A 19 -4.51 2.79 9.90
N ALA A 20 -3.79 3.80 9.40
CA ALA A 20 -2.53 3.59 8.69
C ALA A 20 -1.46 3.08 9.68
N VAL A 21 -0.95 1.90 9.41
CA VAL A 21 0.03 1.18 10.24
C VAL A 21 1.35 0.96 9.52
N GLY A 22 1.38 1.17 8.21
CA GLY A 22 2.59 1.30 7.41
C GLY A 22 2.40 2.37 6.35
N ARG A 23 3.45 3.15 6.09
CA ARG A 23 3.51 4.09 4.98
C ARG A 23 4.88 3.98 4.32
N ASN A 24 4.89 3.80 3.02
CA ASN A 24 6.11 3.95 2.23
C ASN A 24 6.15 5.33 1.59
N SER A 25 7.31 5.96 1.70
CA SER A 25 7.60 7.26 1.08
C SER A 25 7.54 7.15 -0.44
N PRO A 26 7.30 8.27 -1.14
CA PRO A 26 7.24 8.27 -2.59
C PRO A 26 8.55 7.78 -3.20
N GLU A 27 8.54 6.61 -3.84
CA GLU A 27 9.64 6.18 -4.69
C GLU A 27 9.20 6.11 -6.14
N THR A 28 10.19 6.26 -7.02
CA THR A 28 9.96 6.25 -8.46
C THR A 28 9.78 4.81 -8.94
N SER A 29 8.65 4.51 -9.58
CA SER A 29 8.41 3.20 -10.20
C SER A 29 9.50 2.87 -11.22
N ASN A 30 10.16 1.72 -11.09
CA ASN A 30 11.11 1.24 -12.09
C ASN A 30 10.38 0.37 -13.11
N ASN A 31 10.39 0.79 -14.39
CA ASN A 31 9.68 0.10 -15.47
C ASN A 31 8.17 -0.11 -15.25
N GLY A 32 7.53 0.74 -14.43
CA GLY A 32 6.10 0.62 -14.08
C GLY A 32 5.79 -0.38 -12.98
N PHE A 33 6.83 -0.85 -12.28
CA PHE A 33 6.70 -1.67 -11.08
C PHE A 33 7.25 -0.92 -9.87
N TYR A 34 6.63 -1.15 -8.72
CA TYR A 34 7.10 -0.72 -7.43
C TYR A 34 6.95 -1.88 -6.45
N ARG A 35 7.96 -2.10 -5.61
CA ARG A 35 7.98 -3.15 -4.61
C ARG A 35 8.34 -2.51 -3.28
N CYS A 36 7.58 -2.83 -2.26
CA CYS A 36 7.86 -2.46 -0.88
C CYS A 36 7.51 -3.62 0.03
N ASP A 37 8.18 -3.69 1.17
CA ASP A 37 7.90 -4.67 2.21
C ASP A 37 7.26 -3.96 3.40
N PHE A 38 6.32 -4.64 4.07
CA PHE A 38 5.72 -4.19 5.32
C PHE A 38 5.87 -5.30 6.35
N GLU A 39 6.31 -4.94 7.55
CA GLU A 39 6.31 -5.84 8.69
C GLU A 39 5.02 -5.67 9.47
N LEU A 40 4.31 -6.78 9.71
CA LEU A 40 3.16 -6.77 10.60
C LEU A 40 3.64 -6.68 12.06
N PRO A 41 2.92 -5.95 12.93
CA PRO A 41 3.26 -5.89 14.35
C PRO A 41 3.12 -7.28 15.00
N LEU A 42 3.79 -7.50 16.12
CA LEU A 42 3.78 -8.77 16.87
C LEU A 42 2.36 -9.25 17.24
N PHE A 43 1.46 -8.30 17.50
CA PHE A 43 0.04 -8.55 17.78
C PHE A 43 -0.81 -7.79 16.76
N PRO A 44 -0.93 -8.30 15.53
CA PRO A 44 -1.71 -7.63 14.49
C PRO A 44 -3.20 -7.79 14.79
N GLU A 45 -3.96 -6.74 14.47
CA GLU A 45 -5.41 -6.82 14.44
C GLU A 45 -5.83 -7.85 13.39
N ILE A 46 -6.66 -8.81 13.78
CA ILE A 46 -7.15 -9.86 12.89
C ILE A 46 -8.28 -9.29 12.04
N GLY A 47 -8.29 -9.63 10.76
CA GLY A 47 -9.32 -9.22 9.82
C GLY A 47 -8.74 -8.80 8.47
N THR A 48 -9.56 -8.12 7.68
CA THR A 48 -9.18 -7.64 6.36
C THR A 48 -8.47 -6.30 6.47
N TRP A 49 -7.18 -6.30 6.12
CA TRP A 49 -6.35 -5.11 5.95
C TRP A 49 -6.47 -4.60 4.51
N THR A 50 -6.13 -3.34 4.29
CA THR A 50 -6.18 -2.72 2.96
C THR A 50 -4.83 -2.13 2.59
N ILE A 51 -4.29 -2.52 1.44
CA ILE A 51 -3.23 -1.75 0.77
C ILE A 51 -3.90 -0.67 -0.06
N LYS A 52 -3.48 0.58 0.14
CA LYS A 52 -3.95 1.74 -0.60
C LYS A 52 -2.76 2.39 -1.30
N ALA A 53 -2.79 2.40 -2.63
CA ALA A 53 -1.73 2.97 -3.46
C ALA A 53 -2.26 4.17 -4.26
N LYS A 54 -1.46 5.22 -4.38
CA LYS A 54 -1.72 6.37 -5.28
C LYS A 54 -0.43 6.87 -5.90
N PHE A 55 -0.55 7.57 -7.02
CA PHE A 55 0.57 8.36 -7.51
C PHE A 55 0.78 9.58 -6.59
N GLY A 56 2.03 9.95 -6.32
CA GLY A 56 2.37 11.06 -5.43
C GLY A 56 1.87 12.42 -5.93
N ASP A 57 1.62 12.56 -7.24
CA ASP A 57 1.03 13.75 -7.85
C ASP A 57 -0.51 13.73 -7.91
N MET A 58 -1.16 12.68 -7.39
CA MET A 58 -2.62 12.55 -7.35
C MET A 58 -3.14 12.54 -5.91
N LEU A 59 -4.14 13.37 -5.62
CA LEU A 59 -4.68 13.52 -4.27
C LEU A 59 -5.83 12.53 -3.96
N GLU A 60 -6.60 12.14 -4.98
CA GLU A 60 -7.90 11.47 -4.76
C GLU A 60 -8.07 10.13 -5.50
N THR A 61 -7.11 9.74 -6.33
CA THR A 61 -7.19 8.46 -7.07
C THR A 61 -6.38 7.39 -6.36
N TYR A 62 -7.08 6.39 -5.83
CA TYR A 62 -6.47 5.27 -5.12
C TYR A 62 -6.81 3.94 -5.78
N ALA A 63 -5.79 3.09 -5.92
CA ALA A 63 -5.99 1.67 -6.09
C ALA A 63 -6.00 1.02 -4.70
N ILE A 64 -6.94 0.10 -4.48
CA ILE A 64 -7.09 -0.61 -3.21
C ILE A 64 -7.01 -2.12 -3.43
N ALA A 65 -6.36 -2.82 -2.51
CA ALA A 65 -6.30 -4.28 -2.50
C ALA A 65 -6.47 -4.81 -1.06
N PRO A 66 -7.42 -5.73 -0.82
CA PRO A 66 -7.60 -6.34 0.49
C PRO A 66 -6.56 -7.44 0.76
N ILE A 67 -6.19 -7.62 2.03
CA ILE A 67 -5.37 -8.72 2.54
C ILE A 67 -6.01 -9.25 3.81
N ASP A 68 -6.24 -10.56 3.88
CA ASP A 68 -6.71 -11.19 5.12
C ASP A 68 -5.55 -11.55 6.02
N VAL A 69 -5.58 -11.02 7.25
CA VAL A 69 -4.65 -11.36 8.33
C VAL A 69 -5.41 -12.20 9.35
N SER A 70 -4.97 -13.45 9.52
CA SER A 70 -5.57 -14.41 10.45
C SER A 70 -4.52 -14.99 11.39
N LYS A 71 -4.97 -15.62 12.49
CA LYS A 71 -4.07 -16.40 13.34
C LYS A 71 -3.61 -17.63 12.56
N PHE A 72 -2.31 -17.90 12.59
CA PHE A 72 -1.75 -19.18 12.17
C PHE A 72 -2.19 -20.31 13.11
#